data_AF-A0AAU5YJ14-F1
#
_entry.id   AF-A0AAU5YJ14-F1
#
_cell.length_a   1.000
_cell.length_b   1.000
_cell.length_c   1.000
_cell.angle_alpha   90.00
_cell.angle_beta   90.00
_cell.angle_gamma   90.00
#
_symmetry.space_group_name_H-M   'P 1'
#
loop_
_entity.id
_entity.type
_entity.pdbx_description
1 polymer ?
#
loop_
_entity_poly.entity_id
_entity_poly.type
_entity_poly.pdbx_seq_one_letter_code
_entity_poly.pdbx_strand_id
1 'polypeptide(L)'
;MSRTVIDLDDEALAEAARHLGTTTKKDTVNAALREIADKRRRAAAVERMRQMVAEGEIDLSAIEKPVRKPCSDHDSGSGSDAGHHAA
;
A
#
# COMPACT_ATOMS: atom_id res chain seq x y z
N MET A 1 -7.89 24.50 -23.15
CA MET A 1 -8.75 24.78 -21.99
C MET A 1 -9.73 25.87 -22.39
N SER A 2 -11.01 25.75 -21.98
CA SER A 2 -11.99 26.82 -22.11
C SER A 2 -11.71 27.93 -21.09
N ARG A 3 -12.12 29.16 -21.40
CA ARG A 3 -12.00 30.31 -20.48
C ARG A 3 -13.33 30.45 -19.74
N THR A 4 -13.28 30.34 -18.41
CA THR A 4 -14.41 30.55 -17.51
C THR A 4 -14.07 31.68 -16.56
N VAL A 5 -15.02 32.57 -16.30
CA VAL A 5 -14.91 33.63 -15.28
C VAL A 5 -15.73 33.19 -14.08
N ILE A 6 -15.09 33.08 -12.93
CA ILE A 6 -15.69 32.70 -11.65
C ILE A 6 -15.09 33.56 -10.56
N ASP A 7 -15.88 33.87 -9.53
CA ASP A 7 -15.37 34.45 -8.30
C ASP A 7 -14.80 33.34 -7.42
N LEU A 8 -13.65 33.61 -6.82
CA LEU A 8 -12.94 32.68 -5.96
C LEU A 8 -12.70 33.33 -4.60
N ASP A 9 -12.83 32.52 -3.55
CA ASP A 9 -12.35 32.88 -2.23
C ASP A 9 -10.81 32.85 -2.23
N ASP A 10 -10.20 34.00 -2.00
CA ASP A 10 -8.74 34.16 -2.00
C ASP A 10 -8.07 33.48 -0.80
N GLU A 11 -8.77 33.31 0.34
CA GLU A 11 -8.25 32.60 1.51
C GLU A 11 -8.17 31.10 1.22
N ALA A 12 -9.26 30.51 0.74
CA ALA A 12 -9.31 29.11 0.34
C ALA A 12 -8.30 28.80 -0.79
N LEU A 13 -8.14 29.74 -1.73
CA LEU A 13 -7.17 29.61 -2.82
C LEU A 13 -5.73 29.63 -2.31
N ALA A 14 -5.42 30.50 -1.35
CA ALA A 14 -4.09 30.56 -0.73
C ALA A 14 -3.78 29.28 0.05
N GLU A 15 -4.75 28.74 0.80
CA GLU A 15 -4.59 27.47 1.49
C GLU A 15 -4.34 26.32 0.51
N ALA A 16 -5.16 26.20 -0.54
CA ALA A 16 -4.96 25.20 -1.59
C ALA A 16 -3.60 25.34 -2.27
N ALA A 17 -3.15 26.57 -2.56
CA ALA A 17 -1.85 26.82 -3.16
C ALA A 17 -0.70 26.34 -2.28
N ARG A 18 -0.78 26.55 -0.96
CA ARG A 18 0.20 26.02 -0.01
C ARG A 18 0.24 24.50 0.01
N HIS A 19 -0.92 23.85 0.00
CA HIS A 19 -0.99 22.38 -0.02
C HIS A 19 -0.53 21.76 -1.34
N LEU A 20 -0.80 22.43 -2.46
CA LEU A 20 -0.46 21.95 -3.80
C LEU A 20 0.93 22.40 -4.27
N GLY A 21 1.57 23.33 -3.55
CA GLY A 21 2.87 23.91 -3.93
C GLY A 21 2.83 24.76 -5.20
N THR A 22 1.67 25.33 -5.52
CA THR A 22 1.45 26.09 -6.75
C THR A 22 1.59 27.59 -6.54
N THR A 23 2.03 28.31 -7.57
CA THR A 23 2.29 29.76 -7.50
C THR A 23 1.23 30.61 -8.18
N THR A 24 0.47 30.05 -9.14
CA THR A 24 -0.54 30.78 -9.90
C THR A 24 -1.94 30.31 -9.55
N LYS A 25 -2.92 31.23 -9.54
CA LYS A 25 -4.34 30.92 -9.29
C LYS A 25 -4.85 29.81 -10.23
N LYS A 26 -4.50 29.91 -11.52
CA LYS A 26 -4.89 28.93 -12.55
C LYS A 26 -4.31 27.55 -12.26
N ASP A 27 -3.05 27.48 -11.85
CA ASP A 27 -2.39 26.20 -11.61
C ASP A 27 -2.92 25.55 -10.33
N THR A 28 -3.17 26.34 -9.28
CA THR A 28 -3.84 25.84 -8.07
C THR A 28 -5.19 25.22 -8.38
N VAL A 29 -6.05 25.92 -9.15
CA VAL A 29 -7.39 25.41 -9.51
C VAL A 29 -7.28 24.12 -10.34
N ASN A 30 -6.44 24.10 -11.37
CA ASN A 30 -6.29 22.91 -12.20
C ASN A 30 -5.69 21.73 -11.43
N ALA A 31 -4.72 21.98 -10.56
CA ALA A 31 -4.11 20.96 -9.72
C ALA A 31 -5.12 20.41 -8.71
N ALA A 32 -5.91 21.27 -8.06
CA ALA A 32 -6.96 20.87 -7.13
C ALA A 32 -8.02 19.98 -7.81
N LEU A 33 -8.49 20.36 -9.00
CA LEU A 33 -9.47 19.58 -9.75
C LEU A 33 -8.94 18.19 -10.13
N ARG A 34 -7.66 18.12 -10.54
CA ARG A 34 -6.98 16.84 -10.83
C ARG A 34 -6.84 15.99 -9.57
N GLU A 35 -6.38 16.57 -8.47
CA GLU A 35 -6.19 15.84 -7.21
C GLU A 35 -7.50 15.24 -6.69
N ILE A 36 -8.62 15.96 -6.80
CA ILE A 36 -9.94 15.44 -6.40
C ILE A 36 -10.37 14.28 -7.31
N ALA A 37 -10.20 14.41 -8.62
CA ALA A 37 -10.51 13.34 -9.55
C ALA A 37 -9.66 12.09 -9.25
N ASP A 38 -8.39 12.28 -8.94
CA ASP A 38 -7.44 11.20 -8.64
C ASP A 38 -7.77 10.53 -7.30
N LYS A 39 -8.10 11.32 -6.26
CA LYS A 39 -8.61 10.81 -4.98
C LYS A 39 -9.86 9.94 -5.18
N ARG A 40 -10.82 10.36 -6.01
CA ARG A 40 -12.01 9.55 -6.29
C ARG A 40 -11.70 8.28 -7.07
N ARG A 41 -10.81 8.34 -8.07
CA ARG A 41 -10.40 7.13 -8.81
C ARG A 41 -9.70 6.12 -7.90
N ARG A 42 -8.83 6.60 -7.00
CA ARG A 42 -8.16 5.76 -5.99
C ARG A 42 -9.19 5.13 -5.03
N ALA A 43 -10.13 5.91 -4.51
CA ALA A 43 -11.17 5.38 -3.63
C ALA A 43 -12.04 4.31 -4.31
N ALA A 44 -12.46 4.55 -5.56
CA ALA A 44 -13.22 3.57 -6.33
C ALA A 44 -12.43 2.30 -6.66
N ALA A 45 -11.11 2.41 -6.83
CA ALA A 45 -10.25 1.24 -7.02
C ALA A 45 -10.14 0.39 -5.75
N VAL A 46 -9.99 1.05 -4.59
CA VAL A 46 -9.99 0.36 -3.28
C VAL A 46 -11.32 -0.35 -3.04
N GLU A 47 -12.43 0.29 -3.38
CA GLU A 47 -13.76 -0.32 -3.20
C GLU A 47 -13.95 -1.56 -4.10
N ARG A 48 -13.55 -1.48 -5.37
CA ARG A 48 -13.56 -2.65 -6.26
C ARG A 48 -12.67 -3.77 -5.75
N MET A 49 -11.48 -3.46 -5.23
CA MET A 49 -10.60 -4.47 -4.65
C MET A 49 -11.26 -5.15 -3.44
N ARG A 50 -11.93 -4.39 -2.57
CA ARG A 50 -12.67 -4.95 -1.43
C ARG A 50 -13.78 -5.89 -1.85
N GLN A 51 -14.51 -5.55 -2.92
CA GLN A 51 -15.54 -6.42 -3.49
C GLN A 51 -14.95 -7.73 -3.99
N MET A 52 -13.87 -7.69 -4.77
CA MET A 52 -13.21 -8.90 -5.26
C MET A 52 -12.65 -9.79 -4.14
N VAL A 53 -12.16 -9.19 -3.04
CA VAL A 53 -11.75 -9.94 -1.84
C VAL A 53 -12.96 -10.59 -1.16
N ALA A 54 -14.08 -9.87 -1.04
CA ALA A 54 -15.30 -10.41 -0.42
C ALA A 54 -15.94 -11.52 -1.25
N GLU A 55 -15.85 -11.44 -2.58
CA GLU A 55 -16.30 -12.46 -3.53
C GLU A 55 -15.34 -13.65 -3.64
N GLY A 56 -14.16 -13.57 -2.98
CA GLY A 56 -13.18 -14.64 -2.93
C GLY A 56 -12.32 -14.76 -4.20
N GLU A 57 -12.38 -13.77 -5.10
CA GLU A 57 -11.56 -13.74 -6.32
C GLU A 57 -10.09 -13.40 -6.04
N ILE A 58 -9.81 -12.77 -4.90
CA ILE A 58 -8.46 -12.42 -4.45
C ILE A 58 -8.15 -13.13 -3.13
N ASP A 59 -7.27 -14.14 -3.18
CA ASP A 59 -6.77 -14.84 -2.01
C ASP A 59 -5.57 -14.12 -1.38
N LEU A 60 -5.80 -13.50 -0.22
CA LEU A 60 -4.79 -12.77 0.54
C LEU A 60 -3.85 -13.69 1.35
N SER A 61 -4.11 -15.00 1.40
CA SER A 61 -3.25 -15.96 2.11
C SER A 61 -1.85 -16.09 1.49
N ALA A 62 -1.71 -15.77 0.19
CA ALA A 62 -0.43 -15.78 -0.52
C ALA A 62 0.56 -14.69 -0.04
N ILE A 63 0.09 -13.69 0.71
CA ILE A 63 0.89 -12.58 1.23
C ILE A 63 1.27 -12.78 2.71
N GLU A 64 0.72 -13.82 3.38
CA GLU A 64 1.18 -14.18 4.73
C GLU A 64 2.63 -14.68 4.64
N LYS A 65 3.56 -13.90 5.20
CA LYS A 65 4.92 -14.37 5.44
C LYS A 65 4.82 -15.59 6.36
N PRO A 66 5.44 -16.73 6.01
CA PRO A 66 5.48 -17.86 6.92
C PRO A 66 6.19 -17.42 8.19
N VAL A 67 5.46 -17.46 9.31
CA VAL A 67 6.04 -17.40 10.65
C VAL A 67 7.07 -18.53 10.70
N ARG A 68 8.37 -18.20 10.61
CA ARG A 68 9.42 -19.19 10.77
C ARG A 68 9.30 -19.75 12.19
N LYS A 69 8.87 -21.02 12.30
CA LYS A 69 8.96 -21.75 13.57
C LYS A 69 10.44 -21.79 13.99
N PRO A 70 10.78 -21.52 15.25
CA PRO A 70 12.16 -21.70 15.72
C PRO A 70 12.51 -23.17 15.58
N CYS A 71 13.64 -23.46 14.94
CA CYS A 71 14.16 -24.83 14.85
C CYS A 71 14.31 -25.37 16.27
N SER A 72 13.58 -26.44 16.62
CA SER A 72 13.86 -27.19 17.84
C SER A 72 15.18 -27.92 17.64
N ASP A 73 16.12 -27.66 18.55
CA ASP A 73 17.42 -28.30 18.66
C ASP A 73 17.27 -29.82 18.49
N HIS A 74 17.89 -30.36 17.44
CA HIS A 74 17.98 -31.81 17.27
C HIS A 74 19.04 -32.29 18.26
N ASP A 75 18.56 -32.81 19.39
CA ASP A 75 19.32 -33.46 20.43
C ASP A 75 20.15 -34.59 19.79
N SER A 76 21.46 -34.39 19.73
CA SER A 76 22.41 -35.35 19.20
C SER A 76 22.64 -36.40 20.28
N GLY A 77 21.70 -37.35 20.35
CA GLY A 77 21.82 -38.55 21.16
C GLY A 77 23.10 -39.31 20.83
N SER A 78 24.05 -39.21 21.75
CA SER A 78 25.24 -40.05 21.88
C SER A 78 24.88 -41.53 22.01
N GLY A 79 25.60 -42.40 21.30
CA GLY A 79 25.60 -43.85 21.50
C GLY A 79 26.39 -44.51 20.37
N SER A 80 27.73 -44.53 20.44
CA SER A 80 28.51 -45.64 21.00
C SER A 80 28.27 -46.96 20.28
N ASP A 81 29.12 -47.29 19.32
CA ASP A 81 29.60 -48.68 19.22
C ASP A 81 31.04 -48.70 18.67
N ALA A 82 31.98 -48.79 19.60
CA ALA A 82 33.38 -49.05 19.32
C ALA A 82 33.69 -50.46 19.82
N GLY A 83 34.06 -51.33 18.88
CA GLY A 83 34.89 -52.49 19.15
C GLY A 83 34.20 -53.83 18.94
N HIS A 84 34.56 -54.52 17.86
CA HIS A 84 35.08 -55.89 17.91
C HIS A 84 35.76 -56.22 16.56
N HIS A 85 37.10 -56.17 16.54
CA HIS A 85 37.90 -56.84 15.52
C HIS A 85 39.26 -57.25 16.12
N ALA A 86 39.36 -58.50 16.54
CA ALA A 86 40.57 -59.30 16.80
C ALA A 86 40.07 -60.63 17.41
N ALA A 87 40.52 -61.83 17.05
CA ALA A 87 41.49 -62.33 16.08
C ALA A 87 41.10 -63.79 15.76
#